data_AF-A0A448B9L0-F1
#
_entry.id   AF-A0A448B9L0-F1
#
_cell.length_a   1.000
_cell.length_b   1.000
_cell.length_c   1.000
_cell.angle_alpha   90.00
_cell.angle_beta   90.00
_cell.angle_gamma   90.00
#
_symmetry.space_group_name_H-M   'P 1'
#
loop_
_entity.id
_entity.type
_entity.pdbx_description
1 polymer ?
#
loop_
_entity_poly.entity_id
_entity_poly.type
_entity_poly.pdbx_seq_one_letter_code
_entity_poly.pdbx_strand_id
1 'polypeptide(L)'
;MVLFYESYKIMVLMHPDLTEKNFLKKTGAKDGYAKKMFTEMYQSIISERIDVIAEYKKFYSVEYGTLEEYLYKKYNLEVESIEELMEALEENKECRLYRKDQNSYGNWEISTFMNSETMFDRITEILLTK
;
A
#
# COMPACT_ATOMS: atom_id res chain seq x y z
N MET A 1 -6.40 -2.30 -0.89
CA MET A 1 -6.60 -1.23 -1.90
C MET A 1 -5.24 -0.63 -2.22
N VAL A 2 -4.94 -0.42 -3.51
CA VAL A 2 -3.76 0.33 -3.98
C VAL A 2 -4.28 1.50 -4.81
N LEU A 3 -3.91 2.72 -4.42
CA LEU A 3 -4.34 3.95 -5.08
C LEU A 3 -3.12 4.62 -5.73
N PHE A 4 -3.23 4.95 -7.02
CA PHE A 4 -2.22 5.70 -7.76
C PHE A 4 -2.65 7.16 -7.78
N TYR A 5 -1.79 8.06 -7.29
CA TYR A 5 -2.17 9.48 -7.16
C TYR A 5 -1.23 10.45 -7.86
N GLU A 6 -0.01 10.02 -8.15
CA GLU A 6 0.96 10.78 -8.92
C GLU A 6 1.81 9.79 -9.72
N SER A 7 2.52 10.27 -10.74
CA SER A 7 3.48 9.45 -11.48
C SER A 7 4.46 8.78 -10.52
N TYR A 8 4.48 7.45 -10.55
CA TYR A 8 5.33 6.61 -9.70
C TYR A 8 5.09 6.71 -8.19
N LYS A 9 3.97 7.26 -7.72
CA LYS A 9 3.61 7.27 -6.29
C LYS A 9 2.30 6.56 -6.03
N ILE A 10 2.30 5.75 -4.98
CA ILE A 10 1.14 4.94 -4.60
C ILE A 10 0.84 5.09 -3.13
N MET A 11 -0.44 4.93 -2.80
CA MET A 11 -0.89 4.60 -1.47
C MET A 11 -1.35 3.15 -1.41
N VAL A 12 -0.99 2.45 -0.35
CA VAL A 12 -1.26 1.03 -0.15
C VAL A 12 -1.90 0.86 1.21
N LEU A 13 -3.11 0.31 1.23
CA LEU A 13 -3.76 -0.16 2.43
C LEU A 13 -3.28 -1.57 2.74
N MET A 14 -2.61 -1.77 3.88
CA MET A 14 -2.14 -3.09 4.30
C MET A 14 -2.19 -3.29 5.81
N HIS A 15 -2.27 -4.56 6.22
CA HIS A 15 -2.18 -4.93 7.63
C HIS A 15 -0.76 -4.66 8.16
N PRO A 16 -0.59 -3.95 9.29
CA PRO A 16 0.73 -3.61 9.84
C PRO A 16 1.55 -4.86 10.23
N ASP A 17 0.89 -5.92 10.68
CA ASP A 17 1.55 -7.18 11.06
C ASP A 17 1.86 -8.14 9.89
N LEU A 18 1.71 -7.69 8.64
CA LEU A 18 2.05 -8.51 7.48
C LEU A 18 3.57 -8.70 7.38
N THR A 19 4.05 -9.84 7.87
CA THR A 19 5.44 -10.28 7.76
C THR A 19 5.72 -10.96 6.42
N GLU A 20 6.98 -10.96 5.98
CA GLU A 20 7.43 -11.69 4.78
C GLU A 20 7.00 -13.16 4.83
N LYS A 21 7.14 -13.79 6.01
CA LYS A 21 6.75 -15.19 6.24
C LYS A 21 5.28 -15.43 5.97
N ASN A 22 4.40 -14.56 6.48
CA ASN A 22 2.95 -14.71 6.30
C ASN A 22 2.54 -14.36 4.86
N PHE A 23 3.19 -13.35 4.25
CA PHE A 23 3.02 -13.02 2.84
C PHE A 23 3.35 -14.22 1.95
N LEU A 24 4.55 -14.79 2.07
CA LEU A 24 4.98 -15.97 1.31
C LEU A 24 4.09 -17.19 1.56
N LYS A 25 3.61 -17.39 2.79
CA LYS A 25 2.67 -18.47 3.11
C LYS A 25 1.36 -18.31 2.32
N LYS A 26 0.83 -17.10 2.19
CA LYS A 26 -0.41 -16.82 1.43
C LYS A 26 -0.20 -16.89 -0.08
N THR A 27 0.99 -16.60 -0.60
CA THR A 27 1.28 -16.78 -2.04
C THR A 27 1.43 -18.25 -2.43
N GLY A 28 1.67 -19.15 -1.47
CA GLY A 28 1.91 -20.57 -1.72
C GLY A 28 3.27 -20.87 -2.35
N ALA A 29 4.14 -19.86 -2.50
CA ALA A 29 5.47 -20.02 -3.07
C ALA A 29 6.42 -20.69 -2.07
N LYS A 30 6.88 -21.91 -2.38
CA LYS A 30 7.70 -22.72 -1.46
C LYS A 30 9.20 -22.56 -1.69
N ASP A 31 9.62 -22.50 -2.95
CA ASP A 31 11.03 -22.51 -3.35
C ASP A 31 11.24 -21.92 -4.76
N GLY A 32 12.51 -21.94 -5.20
CA GLY A 32 12.92 -21.53 -6.54
C GLY A 32 12.65 -20.06 -6.87
N TYR A 33 12.45 -19.81 -8.17
CA TYR A 33 12.23 -18.47 -8.71
C TYR A 33 10.97 -17.81 -8.14
N ALA A 34 9.88 -18.56 -7.98
CA ALA A 34 8.63 -18.04 -7.46
C ALA A 34 8.81 -17.45 -6.04
N LYS A 35 9.49 -18.18 -5.14
CA LYS A 35 9.78 -17.68 -3.80
C LYS A 35 10.61 -16.40 -3.85
N LYS A 36 11.66 -16.37 -4.68
CA LYS A 36 12.51 -15.19 -4.85
C LYS A 36 11.69 -13.97 -5.31
N MET A 37 10.88 -14.16 -6.34
CA MET A 37 10.02 -13.10 -6.92
C MET A 37 9.03 -12.54 -5.89
N PHE A 38 8.33 -13.40 -5.14
CA PHE A 38 7.40 -12.94 -4.09
C PHE A 38 8.11 -12.31 -2.90
N THR A 39 9.35 -12.73 -2.60
CA THR A 39 10.18 -12.07 -1.58
C THR A 39 10.52 -10.66 -2.02
N GLU A 40 10.98 -10.48 -3.26
CA GLU A 40 11.30 -9.16 -3.79
C GLU A 40 10.04 -8.27 -3.93
N MET A 41 8.87 -8.84 -4.24
CA MET A 41 7.58 -8.13 -4.16
C MET A 41 7.31 -7.61 -2.75
N TYR A 42 7.39 -8.47 -1.74
CA TYR A 42 7.18 -8.06 -0.36
C TYR A 42 8.14 -6.93 0.03
N GLN A 43 9.43 -7.09 -0.28
CA GLN A 43 10.44 -6.07 -0.02
C GLN A 43 10.12 -4.75 -0.74
N SER A 44 9.67 -4.80 -2.00
CA SER A 44 9.23 -3.62 -2.74
C SER A 44 8.02 -2.91 -2.12
N ILE A 45 7.09 -3.65 -1.52
CA ILE A 45 5.92 -3.06 -0.86
C ILE A 45 6.31 -2.40 0.46
N ILE A 46 7.23 -3.00 1.22
CA ILE A 46 7.60 -2.49 2.55
C ILE A 46 8.67 -1.39 2.53
N SER A 47 9.49 -1.34 1.48
CA SER A 47 10.62 -0.41 1.36
C SER A 47 10.14 1.04 1.34
N GLU A 48 10.78 1.88 2.16
CA GLU A 48 10.60 3.35 2.22
C GLU A 48 9.15 3.83 2.40
N ARG A 49 8.26 2.96 2.88
CA ARG A 49 6.86 3.31 3.11
C ARG A 49 6.70 4.23 4.32
N ILE A 50 5.73 5.12 4.25
CA ILE A 50 5.39 6.04 5.34
C ILE A 50 3.92 5.86 5.72
N ASP A 51 3.64 5.62 7.01
CA ASP A 51 2.27 5.57 7.54
C ASP A 51 1.66 6.98 7.48
N VAL A 52 0.72 7.17 6.55
CA VAL A 52 0.11 8.46 6.24
C VAL A 52 -0.71 8.97 7.42
N ILE A 53 -1.38 8.07 8.14
CA ILE A 53 -2.23 8.43 9.28
C ILE A 53 -1.34 8.85 10.46
N ALA A 54 -0.24 8.14 10.70
CA ALA A 54 0.72 8.50 11.73
C ALA A 54 1.44 9.81 11.41
N GLU A 55 1.84 10.02 10.15
CA GLU A 55 2.45 11.26 9.66
C GLU A 55 1.48 12.44 9.85
N TYR A 56 0.23 12.29 9.42
CA TYR A 56 -0.82 13.29 9.62
C TYR A 56 -0.98 13.67 11.10
N LYS A 57 -1.22 12.67 11.96
CA LYS A 57 -1.43 12.89 13.39
C LYS A 57 -0.27 13.63 14.04
N LYS A 58 0.96 13.26 13.69
CA LYS A 58 2.17 13.78 14.34
C LYS A 58 2.56 15.17 13.86
N PHE A 59 2.40 15.46 12.56
CA PHE A 59 3.00 16.64 11.96
C PHE A 59 2.00 17.62 11.34
N TYR A 60 0.81 17.15 10.95
CA TYR A 60 -0.09 17.93 10.09
C TYR A 60 -1.50 18.13 10.68
N SER A 61 -1.85 17.46 11.78
CA SER A 61 -3.14 17.60 12.47
C SER A 61 -3.40 19.01 13.02
N VAL A 62 -2.35 19.81 13.18
CA VAL A 62 -2.45 21.24 13.56
C VAL A 62 -2.78 22.16 12.38
N GLU A 63 -2.49 21.72 11.15
CA GLU A 63 -2.71 22.49 9.91
C GLU A 63 -4.01 22.08 9.21
N TYR A 64 -4.37 20.80 9.27
CA TYR A 64 -5.55 20.23 8.62
C TYR A 64 -6.45 19.57 9.66
N GLY A 65 -7.71 19.98 9.69
CA GLY A 65 -8.68 19.57 10.71
C GLY A 65 -9.09 18.10 10.60
N THR A 66 -8.99 17.51 9.41
CA THR A 66 -9.29 16.10 9.16
C THR A 66 -8.25 15.42 8.28
N LEU A 67 -8.27 14.08 8.25
CA LEU A 67 -7.38 13.30 7.40
C LEU A 67 -7.73 13.50 5.91
N GLU A 68 -9.01 13.60 5.60
CA GLU A 68 -9.56 13.86 4.27
C GLU A 68 -9.08 15.21 3.74
N GLU A 69 -9.10 16.25 4.58
CA GLU A 69 -8.58 17.57 4.21
C GLU A 69 -7.08 17.52 3.94
N TYR A 70 -6.32 16.79 4.77
CA TYR A 70 -4.90 16.56 4.56
C TYR A 70 -4.64 15.83 3.23
N LEU A 71 -5.38 14.77 2.94
CA LEU A 71 -5.26 14.00 1.71
C LEU A 71 -5.55 14.84 0.46
N TYR A 72 -6.63 15.61 0.50
CA TYR A 72 -7.00 16.53 -0.57
C TYR A 72 -5.93 17.60 -0.80
N LYS A 73 -5.54 18.34 0.25
CA LYS A 73 -4.65 19.49 0.10
C LYS A 73 -3.18 19.13 -0.09
N LYS A 74 -2.69 18.05 0.55
CA LYS A 74 -1.27 17.67 0.52
C LYS A 74 -0.94 16.79 -0.68
N TYR A 75 -1.82 15.84 -1.01
CA TYR A 75 -1.57 14.85 -2.05
C TYR A 75 -2.40 15.10 -3.31
N ASN A 76 -3.28 16.11 -3.31
CA ASN A 76 -4.14 16.44 -4.45
C ASN A 76 -4.97 15.24 -4.91
N LEU A 77 -5.50 14.47 -3.95
CA LEU A 77 -6.43 13.38 -4.24
C LEU A 77 -7.81 13.96 -4.58
N GLU A 78 -8.47 13.39 -5.58
CA GLU A 78 -9.86 13.70 -5.87
C GLU A 78 -10.79 13.25 -4.73
N VAL A 79 -11.89 13.96 -4.55
CA VAL A 79 -12.85 13.68 -3.46
C VAL A 79 -13.37 12.24 -3.54
N GLU A 80 -13.67 11.77 -4.74
CA GLU A 80 -14.15 10.40 -5.00
C GLU A 80 -13.13 9.35 -4.53
N SER A 81 -11.85 9.54 -4.83
CA SER A 81 -10.78 8.64 -4.36
C SER A 81 -10.57 8.70 -2.85
N ILE A 82 -10.81 9.86 -2.23
CA ILE A 82 -10.77 9.99 -0.77
C ILE A 82 -11.93 9.23 -0.14
N GLU A 83 -13.15 9.36 -0.67
CA GLU A 83 -14.33 8.65 -0.18
C GLU A 83 -14.11 7.13 -0.24
N GLU A 84 -13.66 6.59 -1.38
CA GLU A 84 -13.34 5.16 -1.53
C GLU A 84 -12.26 4.70 -0.53
N LEU A 85 -11.24 5.53 -0.31
CA LEU A 85 -10.16 5.24 0.63
C LEU A 85 -10.63 5.23 2.08
N MET A 86 -11.50 6.17 2.45
CA MET A 86 -12.07 6.24 3.78
C MET A 86 -13.03 5.07 4.05
N GLU A 87 -13.85 4.69 3.07
CA GLU A 87 -14.69 3.48 3.13
C GLU A 87 -13.82 2.23 3.30
N ALA A 88 -12.77 2.07 2.49
CA ALA A 88 -11.84 0.95 2.61
C ALA A 88 -11.13 0.90 3.98
N LEU A 89 -10.80 2.05 4.57
CA LEU A 89 -10.24 2.12 5.92
C LEU A 89 -11.27 1.72 6.99
N GLU A 90 -12.53 2.12 6.83
CA GLU A 90 -13.60 1.74 7.75
C GLU A 90 -13.92 0.24 7.71
N GLU A 91 -13.91 -0.36 6.52
CA GLU A 91 -14.09 -1.80 6.34
C GLU A 91 -12.89 -2.62 6.86
N ASN A 92 -11.70 -2.03 6.89
CA ASN A 92 -10.45 -2.70 7.25
C ASN A 92 -9.75 -1.96 8.41
N LYS A 93 -10.43 -1.78 9.55
CA LYS A 93 -9.98 -0.95 10.70
C LYS A 93 -8.60 -1.30 11.26
N GLU A 94 -8.15 -2.54 11.09
CA GLU A 94 -6.83 -3.02 11.53
C GLU A 94 -5.71 -2.62 10.56
N CYS A 95 -6.05 -2.28 9.31
CA CYS A 95 -5.09 -1.89 8.30
C CYS A 95 -4.62 -0.44 8.48
N ARG A 96 -3.47 -0.15 7.89
CA ARG A 96 -2.88 1.19 7.83
C ARG A 96 -2.70 1.61 6.39
N LEU A 97 -2.81 2.92 6.17
CA LEU A 97 -2.55 3.54 4.89
C LEU A 97 -1.08 3.96 4.81
N TYR A 98 -0.36 3.40 3.85
CA TYR A 98 1.03 3.75 3.60
C TYR A 98 1.18 4.44 2.26
N ARG A 99 2.01 5.47 2.19
CA ARG A 99 2.49 6.04 0.91
C ARG A 99 3.89 5.53 0.61
N LYS A 100 4.20 5.33 -0.67
CA LYS A 100 5.58 5.06 -1.14
C LYS A 100 5.76 5.44 -2.60
N ASP A 101 7.03 5.60 -2.99
CA ASP A 101 7.40 5.66 -4.40
C ASP A 101 7.49 4.23 -4.97
N GLN A 102 6.91 4.00 -6.14
CA GLN A 102 6.82 2.68 -6.77
C GLN A 102 8.19 2.04 -6.94
N ASN A 103 9.19 2.84 -7.31
CA ASN A 103 10.52 2.37 -7.70
C ASN A 103 11.57 2.46 -6.58
N SER A 104 11.18 2.77 -5.33
CA SER A 104 12.09 2.85 -4.18
C SER A 104 12.96 1.61 -3.97
N TYR A 105 12.51 0.43 -4.43
CA TYR A 105 13.26 -0.82 -4.29
C TYR A 105 14.25 -1.10 -5.44
N GLY A 106 14.24 -0.30 -6.51
CA GLY A 106 15.16 -0.43 -7.64
C GLY A 106 14.82 -1.52 -8.66
N ASN A 107 13.75 -2.31 -8.45
CA ASN A 107 13.25 -3.28 -9.42
C ASN A 107 11.88 -2.87 -9.98
N TRP A 108 11.90 -2.24 -11.16
CA TRP A 108 10.71 -1.72 -11.84
C TRP A 108 9.77 -2.83 -12.34
N GLU A 109 10.31 -3.98 -12.74
CA GLU A 109 9.54 -5.11 -13.29
C GLU A 109 8.58 -5.69 -12.25
N ILE A 110 8.98 -5.66 -10.97
CA ILE A 110 8.16 -6.13 -9.85
C ILE A 110 6.93 -5.27 -9.65
N SER A 111 7.08 -3.93 -9.73
CA SER A 111 5.96 -3.01 -9.63
C SER A 111 4.96 -3.26 -10.76
N THR A 112 5.46 -3.44 -11.98
CA THR A 112 4.62 -3.76 -13.15
C THR A 112 3.88 -5.09 -12.97
N PHE A 113 4.57 -6.14 -12.52
CA PHE A 113 3.98 -7.45 -12.32
C PHE A 113 2.89 -7.46 -11.23
N MET A 114 3.16 -6.80 -10.10
CA MET A 114 2.21 -6.66 -9.00
C MET A 114 0.90 -6.00 -9.43
N ASN A 115 0.98 -5.06 -10.37
CA ASN A 115 -0.16 -4.30 -10.88
C ASN A 115 -0.79 -4.90 -12.15
N SER A 116 -0.38 -6.11 -12.55
CA SER A 116 -1.01 -6.81 -13.67
C SER A 116 -2.40 -7.33 -13.29
N GLU A 117 -3.31 -7.40 -14.27
CA GLU A 117 -4.70 -7.88 -14.07
C GLU A 117 -4.78 -9.22 -13.33
N THR A 118 -3.83 -10.13 -13.61
CA THR A 118 -3.82 -11.47 -12.99
C THR A 118 -3.34 -11.49 -11.53
N MET A 119 -2.67 -10.44 -11.07
CA MET A 119 -2.02 -10.40 -9.77
C MET A 119 -2.60 -9.36 -8.83
N PHE A 120 -3.16 -8.27 -9.35
CA PHE A 120 -3.57 -7.13 -8.56
C PHE A 120 -4.54 -7.50 -7.44
N ASP A 121 -5.61 -8.22 -7.76
CA ASP A 121 -6.62 -8.63 -6.77
C ASP A 121 -6.02 -9.57 -5.74
N ARG A 122 -5.27 -10.57 -6.19
CA ARG A 122 -4.61 -11.54 -5.33
C ARG A 122 -3.63 -10.89 -4.36
N ILE A 123 -2.80 -9.96 -4.83
CA ILE A 123 -1.87 -9.24 -3.97
C ILE A 123 -2.64 -8.35 -2.99
N THR A 124 -3.69 -7.68 -3.45
CA THR A 124 -4.53 -6.84 -2.60
C THR A 124 -5.15 -7.63 -1.45
N GLU A 125 -5.69 -8.82 -1.71
CA GLU A 125 -6.22 -9.71 -0.66
C GLU A 125 -5.14 -10.10 0.36
N ILE A 126 -3.96 -10.49 -0.11
CA ILE A 126 -2.83 -10.85 0.74
C ILE A 126 -2.42 -9.68 1.64
N LEU A 127 -2.37 -8.46 1.11
CA LEU A 127 -2.02 -7.25 1.85
C LEU A 127 -3.03 -6.91 2.95
N LEU A 128 -4.31 -7.16 2.68
CA LEU A 128 -5.40 -7.00 3.65
C LEU A 128 -5.52 -8.21 4.60
N THR A 129 -4.65 -9.21 4.45
CA THR A 129 -4.67 -10.48 5.20
C THR A 129 -5.96 -11.30 5.08
N LYS A 130 -6.79 -11.00 4.08
CA LYS A 130 -7.93 -11.83 3.66
C LYS A 130 -7.40 -13.09 2.95
#